data_AF-A0A2E6YR06-F1
#
_entry.id   AF-A0A2E6YR06-F1
#
_cell.length_a   1.000
_cell.length_b   1.000
_cell.length_c   1.000
_cell.angle_alpha   90.00
_cell.angle_beta   90.00
_cell.angle_gamma   90.00
#
_symmetry.space_group_name_H-M   'P 1'
#
loop_
_entity.id
_entity.type
_entity.pdbx_description
1 polymer ?
#
loop_
_entity_poly.entity_id
_entity_poly.type
_entity_poly.pdbx_seq_one_letter_code
_entity_poly.pdbx_strand_id
1 'polypeptide(L)'
;MTLQGERSDIAAQLIDLEAALRQLDLWSDRPPAADAMQSEQPFAMDTMEFEQWLQFIFMPTLYQLLETGAALPERCAITPMAEETIGKRSLPAESLMATLRKLDELITASD
;
A
#
# COMPACT_ATOMS: atom_id res chain seq x y z
N MET A 1 -1.91 -12.99 -20.99
CA MET A 1 -2.92 -13.39 -19.99
C MET A 1 -3.66 -12.13 -19.61
N THR A 2 -4.97 -12.19 -19.44
CA THR A 2 -5.88 -11.04 -19.49
C THR A 2 -5.70 -10.07 -18.31
N LEU A 3 -5.83 -8.74 -18.57
CA LEU A 3 -5.87 -7.65 -17.58
C LEU A 3 -6.77 -7.93 -16.34
N GLN A 4 -7.75 -8.82 -16.49
CA GLN A 4 -8.63 -9.27 -15.41
C GLN A 4 -7.91 -10.10 -14.33
N GLY A 5 -6.88 -10.88 -14.72
CA GLY A 5 -6.10 -11.69 -13.77
C GLY A 5 -5.22 -10.82 -12.88
N GLU A 6 -4.52 -9.85 -13.47
CA GLU A 6 -3.63 -8.94 -12.75
C GLU A 6 -4.39 -8.09 -11.72
N ARG A 7 -5.58 -7.60 -12.07
CA ARG A 7 -6.45 -6.89 -11.13
C ARG A 7 -6.88 -7.76 -9.94
N SER A 8 -7.17 -9.03 -10.19
CA SER A 8 -7.51 -9.98 -9.12
C SER A 8 -6.32 -10.24 -8.22
N ASP A 9 -5.11 -10.35 -8.78
CA ASP A 9 -3.88 -10.55 -8.01
C ASP A 9 -3.56 -9.33 -7.15
N ILE A 10 -3.74 -8.10 -7.66
CA ILE A 10 -3.60 -6.87 -6.87
C ILE A 10 -4.60 -6.87 -5.71
N ALA A 11 -5.88 -7.19 -5.96
CA ALA A 11 -6.89 -7.25 -4.91
C ALA A 11 -6.52 -8.25 -3.81
N ALA A 12 -6.00 -9.43 -4.19
CA ALA A 12 -5.52 -10.42 -3.23
C ALA A 12 -4.34 -9.87 -2.39
N GLN A 13 -3.39 -9.17 -3.03
CA GLN A 13 -2.28 -8.57 -2.30
C GLN A 13 -2.70 -7.41 -1.37
N LEU A 14 -3.78 -6.69 -1.67
CA LEU A 14 -4.32 -5.68 -0.75
C LEU A 14 -4.93 -6.33 0.51
N ILE A 15 -5.52 -7.52 0.37
CA ILE A 15 -6.02 -8.30 1.52
C ILE A 15 -4.83 -8.81 2.37
N ASP A 16 -3.79 -9.33 1.71
CA ASP A 16 -2.57 -9.77 2.40
C ASP A 16 -1.88 -8.60 3.13
N LEU A 17 -1.90 -7.41 2.53
CA LEU A 17 -1.35 -6.18 3.12
C LEU A 17 -2.09 -5.81 4.42
N GLU A 18 -3.43 -5.81 4.40
CA GLU A 18 -4.23 -5.57 5.61
C GLU A 18 -3.91 -6.60 6.69
N ALA A 19 -3.89 -7.88 6.32
CA ALA A 19 -3.60 -8.96 7.26
C ALA A 19 -2.21 -8.80 7.90
N ALA A 20 -1.19 -8.48 7.11
CA ALA A 20 0.17 -8.27 7.59
C ALA A 20 0.27 -7.04 8.52
N LEU A 21 -0.37 -5.92 8.17
CA LEU A 21 -0.40 -4.73 9.02
C LEU A 21 -1.07 -5.01 10.36
N ARG A 22 -2.18 -5.76 10.36
CA ARG A 22 -2.88 -6.16 11.60
C ARG A 22 -2.04 -7.11 12.45
N GLN A 23 -1.38 -8.10 11.85
CA GLN A 23 -0.53 -9.05 12.57
C GLN A 23 0.68 -8.40 13.23
N LEU A 24 1.17 -7.29 12.66
CA LEU A 24 2.30 -6.53 13.18
C LEU A 24 1.89 -5.38 14.12
N ASP A 25 0.60 -5.28 14.49
CA ASP A 25 0.05 -4.16 15.26
C ASP A 25 0.32 -2.77 14.64
N LEU A 26 0.44 -2.71 13.30
CA LEU A 26 0.64 -1.49 12.52
C LEU A 26 -0.68 -0.92 11.96
N TRP A 27 -1.76 -1.69 12.03
CA TRP A 27 -3.08 -1.25 11.59
C TRP A 27 -3.69 -0.26 12.58
N SER A 28 -4.24 0.84 12.09
CA SER A 28 -4.85 1.87 12.92
C SER A 28 -6.38 1.90 12.79
N ASP A 29 -7.11 1.80 13.88
CA ASP A 29 -8.58 1.95 13.86
C ASP A 29 -9.01 3.42 13.73
N ARG A 30 -8.07 4.37 13.83
CA ARG A 30 -8.35 5.80 13.77
C ARG A 30 -7.70 6.42 12.53
N PRO A 31 -8.47 7.12 11.68
CA PRO A 31 -7.89 7.85 10.55
C PRO A 31 -6.96 8.96 11.05
N PRO A 32 -5.95 9.35 10.24
CA PRO A 32 -5.16 10.55 10.46
C PRO A 32 -6.06 11.80 10.54
N ALA A 33 -5.51 12.89 11.06
CA ALA A 33 -6.20 14.18 11.01
C ALA A 33 -6.54 14.56 9.56
N ALA A 34 -7.66 15.27 9.35
CA ALA A 34 -8.09 15.65 8.00
C ALA A 34 -6.98 16.42 7.24
N ASP A 35 -6.25 17.30 7.93
CA ASP A 35 -5.12 18.04 7.35
C ASP A 35 -3.98 17.12 6.90
N ALA A 36 -3.76 15.99 7.59
CA ALA A 36 -2.75 15.00 7.20
C ALA A 36 -3.11 14.28 5.90
N MET A 37 -4.40 14.04 5.67
CA MET A 37 -4.89 13.46 4.41
C MET A 37 -4.79 14.42 3.22
N GLN A 38 -4.41 15.68 3.44
CA GLN A 38 -4.26 16.70 2.39
C GLN A 38 -2.79 17.03 2.10
N SER A 39 -1.83 16.29 2.67
CA SER A 39 -0.40 16.51 2.35
C SER A 39 -0.11 16.23 0.88
N GLU A 40 0.65 17.15 0.27
CA GLU A 40 1.17 17.01 -1.10
C GLU A 40 2.56 16.35 -1.13
N GLN A 41 3.17 16.08 0.03
CA GLN A 41 4.46 15.41 0.11
C GLN A 41 4.33 13.93 -0.29
N PRO A 42 5.38 13.33 -0.90
CA PRO A 42 5.41 11.89 -1.14
C PRO A 42 5.14 11.12 0.15
N PHE A 43 4.21 10.16 0.07
CA PHE A 43 3.79 9.33 1.19
C PHE A 43 3.21 10.10 2.41
N ALA A 44 2.85 11.37 2.24
CA ALA A 44 2.39 12.25 3.33
C ALA A 44 3.31 12.22 4.57
N MET A 45 4.63 12.05 4.34
CA MET A 45 5.62 11.75 5.38
C MET A 45 5.81 12.85 6.43
N ASP A 46 5.28 14.05 6.17
CA ASP A 46 5.28 15.19 7.07
C ASP A 46 4.11 15.17 8.06
N THR A 47 3.07 14.37 7.79
CA THR A 47 1.80 14.43 8.54
C THR A 47 1.27 13.09 9.03
N MET A 48 1.77 11.96 8.54
CA MET A 48 1.39 10.64 9.03
C MET A 48 2.50 9.60 8.91
N GLU A 49 2.38 8.54 9.69
CA GLU A 49 3.27 7.37 9.58
C GLU A 49 3.00 6.59 8.29
N PHE A 50 4.01 5.90 7.79
CA PHE A 50 3.93 5.20 6.50
C PHE A 50 2.85 4.10 6.48
N GLU A 51 2.68 3.35 7.57
CA GLU A 51 1.60 2.37 7.72
C GLU A 51 0.19 3.01 7.65
N GLN A 52 0.04 4.24 8.14
CA GLN A 52 -1.22 4.99 8.02
C GLN A 52 -1.43 5.46 6.57
N TRP A 53 -0.37 5.90 5.90
CA TRP A 53 -0.45 6.23 4.47
C TRP A 53 -0.87 5.01 3.63
N LEU A 54 -0.30 3.84 3.92
CA LEU A 54 -0.69 2.58 3.28
C LEU A 54 -2.19 2.29 3.48
N GLN A 55 -2.67 2.40 4.72
CA GLN A 55 -4.04 2.09 5.09
C GLN A 55 -5.07 3.09 4.54
N PHE A 56 -4.81 4.40 4.65
CA PHE A 56 -5.83 5.42 4.45
C PHE A 56 -5.74 6.12 3.09
N ILE A 57 -4.62 6.00 2.38
CA ILE A 57 -4.45 6.62 1.06
C ILE A 57 -4.21 5.54 0.01
N PHE A 58 -3.19 4.70 0.20
CA PHE A 58 -2.79 3.75 -0.84
C PHE A 58 -3.83 2.65 -1.10
N MET A 59 -4.25 1.92 -0.06
CA MET A 59 -5.24 0.85 -0.22
C MET A 59 -6.59 1.35 -0.77
N PRO A 60 -7.22 2.43 -0.23
CA PRO A 60 -8.49 2.92 -0.74
C PRO A 60 -8.39 3.40 -2.20
N THR A 61 -7.27 4.04 -2.57
CA THR A 61 -7.02 4.47 -3.95
C THR A 61 -7.01 3.27 -4.90
N LEU A 62 -6.27 2.21 -4.56
CA LEU A 62 -6.22 1.02 -5.42
C LEU A 62 -7.55 0.29 -5.47
N TYR A 63 -8.27 0.13 -4.35
CA TYR A 63 -9.61 -0.44 -4.37
C TYR A 63 -10.56 0.32 -5.30
N GLN A 64 -10.53 1.66 -5.26
CA GLN A 64 -11.33 2.48 -6.15
C GLN A 64 -10.96 2.24 -7.63
N LEU A 65 -9.67 2.24 -7.98
CA LEU A 65 -9.23 1.99 -9.37
C LEU A 65 -9.61 0.59 -9.86
N LEU A 66 -9.57 -0.40 -8.97
CA LEU A 66 -9.99 -1.76 -9.23
C LEU A 66 -11.50 -1.85 -9.49
N GLU A 67 -12.31 -1.24 -8.63
CA GLU A 67 -13.78 -1.20 -8.76
C GLU A 67 -14.24 -0.46 -10.01
N THR A 68 -13.64 0.70 -10.32
CA THR A 68 -14.08 1.53 -11.45
C THR A 68 -13.54 1.06 -12.79
N GLY A 69 -12.64 0.06 -12.82
CA GLY A 69 -11.97 -0.33 -14.05
C GLY A 69 -10.98 0.73 -14.58
N ALA A 70 -10.62 1.73 -13.78
CA ALA A 70 -9.76 2.83 -14.20
C ALA A 70 -8.31 2.37 -14.37
N ALA A 71 -7.53 3.08 -15.20
CA ALA A 71 -6.12 2.76 -15.40
C ALA A 71 -5.35 2.76 -14.06
N LEU A 72 -4.54 1.74 -13.85
CA LEU A 72 -3.62 1.67 -12.72
C LEU A 72 -2.46 2.66 -12.94
N PRO A 73 -1.76 3.08 -11.87
CA PRO A 73 -0.56 3.90 -12.01
C PRO A 73 0.50 3.18 -12.85
N GLU A 74 1.18 3.90 -13.75
CA GLU A 74 2.28 3.34 -14.55
C GLU A 74 3.47 2.88 -13.70
N ARG A 75 3.61 3.43 -12.49
CA ARG A 75 4.69 3.11 -11.55
C ARG A 75 4.19 3.09 -10.13
N CYS A 76 4.63 2.08 -9.39
CA CYS A 76 4.46 1.97 -7.95
C CYS A 76 5.82 1.62 -7.32
N ALA A 77 6.20 2.34 -6.26
CA ALA A 77 7.48 2.15 -5.59
C ALA A 77 7.32 2.43 -4.08
N ILE A 78 6.56 1.59 -3.39
CA ILE A 78 6.30 1.70 -1.94
C ILE A 78 7.30 0.90 -1.11
N THR A 79 7.90 -0.15 -1.68
CA THR A 79 8.85 -1.02 -0.98
C THR A 79 10.07 -0.27 -0.42
N PRO A 80 10.73 0.65 -1.17
CA PRO A 80 11.88 1.38 -0.64
C PRO A 80 11.51 2.23 0.60
N MET A 81 10.31 2.82 0.61
CA MET A 81 9.84 3.60 1.76
C MET A 81 9.53 2.70 2.96
N ALA A 82 9.01 1.50 2.73
CA ALA A 82 8.79 0.50 3.77
C ALA A 82 10.10 0.04 4.40
N GLU A 83 11.12 -0.22 3.60
CA GLU A 83 12.46 -0.61 4.05
C GLU A 83 13.09 0.49 4.94
N GLU A 84 12.91 1.76 4.57
CA GLU A 84 13.44 2.90 5.31
C GLU A 84 12.70 3.19 6.63
N THR A 85 11.45 2.73 6.78
CA THR A 85 10.58 2.98 7.93
C THR A 85 10.36 1.72 8.77
N ILE A 86 9.48 0.83 8.31
CA ILE A 86 9.10 -0.41 9.00
C ILE A 86 10.28 -1.39 9.04
N GLY A 87 11.08 -1.47 7.97
CA GLY A 87 12.23 -2.37 7.86
C GLY A 87 13.36 -2.09 8.85
N LYS A 88 13.40 -0.88 9.43
CA LYS A 88 14.35 -0.53 10.49
C LYS A 88 13.83 -0.82 11.90
N ARG A 89 12.56 -1.21 12.05
CA ARG A 89 11.96 -1.59 13.34
C ARG A 89 12.31 -3.05 13.64
N SER A 90 12.39 -3.42 14.92
CA SER A 90 12.58 -4.82 15.34
C SER A 90 11.27 -5.61 15.27
N LEU A 91 10.72 -5.76 14.07
CA LEU A 91 9.47 -6.47 13.77
C LEU A 91 9.72 -7.60 12.76
N PRO A 92 9.00 -8.72 12.83
CA PRO A 92 9.05 -9.79 11.82
C PRO A 92 8.27 -9.39 10.56
N ALA A 93 8.76 -8.37 9.85
CA ALA A 93 8.07 -7.72 8.74
C ALA A 93 8.29 -8.40 7.38
N GLU A 94 8.87 -9.60 7.32
CA GLU A 94 9.23 -10.26 6.06
C GLU A 94 8.03 -10.50 5.15
N SER A 95 6.89 -10.93 5.73
CA SER A 95 5.66 -11.14 4.97
C SER A 95 5.13 -9.82 4.41
N LEU A 96 5.13 -8.76 5.21
CA LEU A 96 4.71 -7.43 4.77
C LEU A 96 5.59 -6.94 3.61
N MET A 97 6.92 -7.05 3.73
CA MET A 97 7.84 -6.63 2.68
C MET A 97 7.67 -7.43 1.39
N ALA A 98 7.36 -8.73 1.49
CA ALA A 98 7.05 -9.55 0.33
C ALA A 98 5.77 -9.08 -0.39
N THR A 99 4.71 -8.78 0.37
CA THR A 99 3.45 -8.24 -0.17
C THR A 99 3.66 -6.89 -0.85
N LEU A 100 4.38 -5.96 -0.21
CA LEU A 100 4.65 -4.63 -0.79
C LEU A 100 5.46 -4.72 -2.09
N ARG A 101 6.47 -5.59 -2.13
CA ARG A 101 7.25 -5.85 -3.35
C ARG A 101 6.38 -6.43 -4.47
N LYS A 102 5.46 -7.34 -4.12
CA LYS A 102 4.55 -7.94 -5.09
C LYS A 102 3.57 -6.91 -5.66
N LEU A 103 3.09 -5.98 -4.84
CA LEU A 103 2.26 -4.85 -5.29
C LEU A 103 3.03 -3.93 -6.24
N ASP A 104 4.27 -3.56 -5.91
CA ASP A 104 5.12 -2.74 -6.80
C ASP A 104 5.29 -3.40 -8.17
N GLU A 105 5.54 -4.72 -8.20
CA GLU A 105 5.66 -5.52 -9.43
C GLU A 105 4.35 -5.55 -10.23
N LEU A 106 3.23 -5.92 -9.60
CA LEU A 106 1.94 -6.07 -10.29
C LEU A 106 1.43 -4.75 -10.87
N ILE A 107 1.62 -3.65 -10.15
CA ILE A 107 1.15 -2.33 -10.59
C ILE A 107 2.05 -1.78 -11.69
N THR A 108 3.39 -1.86 -11.52
CA THR A 108 4.33 -1.34 -12.53
C THR A 108 4.38 -2.19 -13.80
N ALA A 109 4.00 -3.47 -13.73
CA ALA A 109 3.96 -4.37 -14.89
C ALA A 109 2.64 -4.30 -15.68
N SER A 110 1.64 -3.53 -15.23
CA SER A 110 0.36 -3.37 -15.92
C SER A 110 0.50 -2.39 -17.09
N ASP A 111 0.86 -2.90 -18.28
CA ASP A 111 0.87 -2.21 -19.58
C ASP A 111 -0.41 -2.49 -20.40
#